data_AF-A0A2V2EX09-F1
#
_entry.id   AF-A0A2V2EX09-F1
#
_cell.length_a   1.000
_cell.length_b   1.000
_cell.length_c   1.000
_cell.angle_alpha   90.00
_cell.angle_beta   90.00
_cell.angle_gamma   90.00
#
_symmetry.space_group_name_H-M   'P 1'
#
loop_
_entity.id
_entity.type
_entity.pdbx_description
1 polymer ?
#
loop_
_entity_poly.entity_id
_entity_poly.type
_entity_poly.pdbx_seq_one_letter_code
_entity_poly.pdbx_strand_id
1 'polypeptide(L)'
;MQEYVSDFIGKPILTRSGECIGYVKNIQTDKKLSRLRNLECCDNDEEEFLIPFSALASFGQDAVVVKSLAAAPCKDCIPAPFGMSVYSAEGTLLGQADDFLREGKQIIALLLSDETQIPVSHLSAVTDTAIVDPNGKKRTASRSSSPKKTGASRKKTSQPPQTEKSAEPESPTLKESDEDSFIVIAAEKTENTANREIAATAATAAPIDQSGDIGEEYAANLRAGRGLLTGKILPRDLKDARGNILARAGSVVSAQTIRKAMEHDKLFELTLLCCGNAKLWEQFR
;
A
#
# COMPACT_ATOMS: atom_id res chain seq x y z
N MET A 1 20.20 -12.30 5.96
CA MET A 1 18.89 -12.09 6.62
C MET A 1 18.02 -11.40 5.60
N GLN A 2 16.81 -11.89 5.34
CA GLN A 2 15.89 -11.16 4.44
C GLN A 2 15.45 -9.89 5.16
N GLU A 3 15.44 -8.79 4.44
CA GLU A 3 15.04 -7.48 4.95
C GLU A 3 13.74 -7.08 4.27
N TYR A 4 12.81 -6.51 5.03
CA TYR A 4 11.51 -6.09 4.55
C TYR A 4 11.32 -4.58 4.69
N VAL A 5 10.39 -4.03 3.92
CA VAL A 5 10.04 -2.60 4.03
C VAL A 5 9.23 -2.38 5.30
N SER A 6 8.35 -3.30 5.68
CA SER A 6 7.61 -3.19 6.96
C SER A 6 8.52 -3.12 8.19
N ASP A 7 9.77 -3.62 8.10
CA ASP A 7 10.76 -3.56 9.20
C ASP A 7 11.01 -2.14 9.71
N PHE A 8 10.70 -1.09 8.94
CA PHE A 8 10.84 0.28 9.42
C PHE A 8 9.61 0.77 10.20
N ILE A 9 8.43 0.24 9.92
CA ILE A 9 7.16 0.75 10.43
C ILE A 9 7.11 0.54 11.95
N GLY A 10 6.66 1.57 12.67
CA GLY A 10 6.59 1.60 14.13
C GLY A 10 7.92 1.84 14.82
N LYS A 11 9.06 1.89 14.10
CA LYS A 11 10.35 2.12 14.73
C LYS A 11 10.48 3.55 15.25
N PRO A 12 10.98 3.75 16.49
CA PRO A 12 11.38 5.05 16.96
C PRO A 12 12.51 5.62 16.12
N ILE A 13 12.47 6.94 15.96
CA ILE A 13 13.47 7.68 15.21
C ILE A 13 14.31 8.45 16.23
N LEU A 14 15.62 8.25 16.16
CA LEU A 14 16.58 8.83 17.09
C LEU A 14 17.55 9.76 16.36
N THR A 15 17.89 10.88 16.96
CA THR A 15 19.04 11.68 16.52
C THR A 15 20.35 11.03 16.98
N ARG A 16 21.49 11.51 16.48
CA ARG A 16 22.81 11.05 16.95
C ARG A 16 23.09 11.37 18.43
N SER A 17 22.40 12.33 19.02
CA SER A 17 22.49 12.62 20.46
C SER A 17 21.62 11.69 21.31
N GLY A 18 20.80 10.83 20.69
CA GLY A 18 19.89 9.90 21.37
C GLY A 18 18.51 10.47 21.68
N GLU A 19 18.19 11.66 21.16
CA GLU A 19 16.85 12.24 21.29
C GLU A 19 15.85 11.49 20.41
N CYS A 20 14.71 11.10 20.97
CA CYS A 20 13.62 10.49 20.23
C CYS A 20 12.71 11.58 19.66
N ILE A 21 12.57 11.60 18.35
CA ILE A 21 11.84 12.63 17.62
C ILE A 21 10.46 12.17 17.15
N GLY A 22 10.16 10.89 17.30
CA GLY A 22 8.92 10.31 16.76
C GLY A 22 9.12 8.87 16.33
N TYR A 23 8.23 8.40 15.46
CA TYR A 23 8.26 7.04 14.91
C TYR A 23 7.92 7.02 13.42
N VAL A 24 8.30 5.94 12.75
CA VAL A 24 7.99 5.73 11.33
C VAL A 24 6.55 5.21 11.21
N LYS A 25 5.70 5.95 10.51
CA LYS A 25 4.32 5.56 10.19
C LYS A 25 4.24 4.74 8.91
N ASN A 26 4.99 5.14 7.89
CA ASN A 26 5.01 4.48 6.58
C ASN A 26 6.31 4.82 5.82
N ILE A 27 6.46 4.31 4.60
CA ILE A 27 7.61 4.58 3.74
C ILE A 27 7.12 5.04 2.37
N GLN A 28 7.82 5.99 1.78
CA GLN A 28 7.64 6.36 0.38
C GLN A 28 8.70 5.72 -0.50
N THR A 29 8.25 5.29 -1.67
CA THR A 29 9.04 4.71 -2.73
C THR A 29 9.06 5.63 -3.96
N ASP A 30 9.88 5.30 -4.95
CA ASP A 30 9.75 5.92 -6.26
C ASP A 30 8.55 5.32 -7.03
N LYS A 31 8.08 6.02 -8.07
CA LYS A 31 6.93 5.60 -8.90
C LYS A 31 7.05 4.21 -9.54
N LYS A 32 8.23 3.59 -9.51
CA LYS A 32 8.52 2.27 -10.09
C LYS A 32 8.65 1.18 -9.02
N LEU A 33 8.44 1.49 -7.74
CA LEU A 33 8.70 0.60 -6.61
C LEU A 33 10.09 -0.04 -6.66
N SER A 34 11.10 0.69 -7.11
CA SER A 34 12.46 0.19 -7.24
C SER A 34 13.30 0.48 -6.01
N ARG A 35 12.99 1.54 -5.26
CA ARG A 35 13.77 1.94 -4.09
C ARG A 35 12.99 2.79 -3.09
N LEU A 36 13.42 2.72 -1.84
CA LEU A 36 12.96 3.57 -0.75
C LEU A 36 13.50 4.99 -0.92
N ARG A 37 12.64 5.98 -0.67
CA ARG A 37 12.93 7.40 -0.92
C ARG A 37 12.82 8.24 0.34
N ASN A 38 11.69 8.16 1.02
CA ASN A 38 11.43 8.91 2.25
C ASN A 38 10.79 7.99 3.27
N LEU A 39 10.98 8.27 4.55
CA LEU A 39 10.14 7.76 5.63
C LEU A 39 9.02 8.77 5.88
N GLU A 40 7.81 8.28 6.06
CA GLU A 40 6.68 9.06 6.58
C GLU A 40 6.66 8.86 8.09
N CYS A 41 6.77 9.94 8.83
CA CYS A 41 7.01 9.93 10.27
C CYS A 41 5.94 10.75 10.99
N CYS A 42 5.71 10.41 12.25
CA CYS A 42 4.90 11.19 13.17
C CYS A 42 5.75 11.53 14.39
N ASP A 43 5.67 12.75 14.88
CA ASP A 43 6.28 13.13 16.15
C ASP A 43 5.36 12.78 17.32
N ASN A 44 5.70 13.25 18.53
CA ASN A 44 4.94 12.97 19.74
C ASN A 44 3.57 13.66 19.77
N ASP A 45 3.40 14.72 18.99
CA ASP A 45 2.15 15.49 18.87
C ASP A 45 1.31 15.02 17.66
N GLU A 46 1.68 13.86 17.09
CA GLU A 46 1.09 13.27 15.87
C GLU A 46 1.23 14.14 14.62
N GLU A 47 2.13 15.13 14.61
CA GLU A 47 2.41 15.92 13.42
C GLU A 47 3.21 15.10 12.41
N GLU A 48 2.72 15.08 11.17
CA GLU A 48 3.35 14.32 10.09
C GLU A 48 4.51 15.08 9.46
N PHE A 49 5.64 14.38 9.30
CA PHE A 49 6.81 14.92 8.61
C PHE A 49 7.51 13.83 7.79
N LEU A 50 8.36 14.26 6.85
CA LEU A 50 9.09 13.38 5.95
C LEU A 50 10.59 13.44 6.19
N ILE A 51 11.23 12.27 6.29
CA ILE A 51 12.69 12.16 6.36
C ILE A 51 13.19 11.43 5.11
N PRO A 52 14.05 12.04 4.28
CA PRO A 52 14.62 11.31 3.14
C PRO A 52 15.51 10.16 3.63
N PHE A 53 15.45 9.02 2.95
CA PHE A 53 16.22 7.82 3.30
C PHE A 53 17.74 8.08 3.31
N SER A 54 18.22 9.06 2.53
CA SER A 54 19.62 9.50 2.52
C SER A 54 20.08 10.18 3.82
N ALA A 55 19.14 10.72 4.60
CA ALA A 55 19.43 11.34 5.89
C ALA A 55 19.59 10.32 7.03
N LEU A 56 19.31 9.04 6.78
CA LEU A 56 19.55 7.99 7.75
C LEU A 56 21.05 7.78 7.96
N ALA A 57 21.45 7.66 9.22
CA ALA A 57 22.78 7.27 9.66
C ALA A 57 22.90 5.74 9.68
N SER A 58 21.93 5.09 10.31
CA SER A 58 21.85 3.65 10.47
C SER A 58 20.39 3.26 10.73
N PHE A 59 20.03 2.05 10.37
CA PHE A 59 18.75 1.46 10.71
C PHE A 59 19.02 0.11 11.40
N GLY A 60 18.76 0.06 12.70
CA GLY A 60 18.94 -1.14 13.50
C GLY A 60 17.65 -1.96 13.58
N GLN A 61 17.68 -3.01 14.40
CA GLN A 61 16.51 -3.84 14.66
C GLN A 61 15.42 -3.08 15.44
N ASP A 62 15.81 -2.14 16.31
CA ASP A 62 14.85 -1.48 17.22
C ASP A 62 14.62 0.00 16.92
N ALA A 63 15.52 0.67 16.19
CA ALA A 63 15.43 2.12 15.96
C ALA A 63 16.08 2.54 14.64
N VAL A 64 15.65 3.69 14.14
CA VAL A 64 16.26 4.38 13.00
C VAL A 64 17.00 5.61 13.50
N VAL A 65 18.29 5.72 13.19
CA VAL A 65 19.11 6.87 13.58
C VAL A 65 19.26 7.82 12.41
N VAL A 66 18.97 9.10 12.61
CA VAL A 66 19.08 10.16 11.59
C VAL A 66 20.33 11.00 11.78
N LYS A 67 20.95 11.40 10.66
CA LYS A 67 22.08 12.34 10.64
C LYS A 67 21.61 13.78 10.87
N SER A 68 20.49 14.14 10.25
CA SER A 68 19.94 15.50 10.24
C SER A 68 18.48 15.47 9.80
N LEU A 69 17.67 16.35 10.39
CA LEU A 69 16.28 16.61 9.99
C LEU A 69 16.14 17.71 8.94
N ALA A 70 17.21 18.44 8.65
CA ALA A 70 17.19 19.53 7.67
C ALA A 70 17.23 19.04 6.21
N ALA A 71 17.40 17.73 5.98
CA ALA A 71 17.50 17.18 4.65
C ALA A 71 16.14 17.24 3.94
N ALA A 72 16.11 17.88 2.76
CA ALA A 72 14.88 18.00 2.00
C ALA A 72 14.37 16.64 1.51
N PRO A 73 13.07 16.31 1.70
CA PRO A 73 12.49 15.07 1.22
C PRO A 73 12.46 15.02 -0.31
N CYS A 74 12.51 13.80 -0.85
CA CYS A 74 12.39 13.58 -2.28
C CYS A 74 10.97 13.89 -2.75
N LYS A 75 10.84 14.69 -3.82
CA LYS A 75 9.55 14.99 -4.47
C LYS A 75 9.12 13.83 -5.35
N ASP A 76 7.85 13.81 -5.76
CA ASP A 76 7.30 12.80 -6.69
C ASP A 76 7.40 11.35 -6.20
N CYS A 77 7.38 11.15 -4.89
CA CYS A 77 7.38 9.83 -4.27
C CYS A 77 5.94 9.41 -3.94
N ILE A 78 5.71 8.10 -3.88
CA ILE A 78 4.41 7.52 -3.54
C ILE A 78 4.55 6.71 -2.25
N PRO A 79 3.55 6.70 -1.35
CA PRO A 79 3.52 5.78 -0.23
C PRO A 79 3.67 4.33 -0.70
N ALA A 80 4.35 3.49 0.09
CA ALA A 80 4.48 2.07 -0.19
C ALA A 80 3.07 1.46 -0.21
N PRO A 81 2.66 0.82 -1.31
CA PRO A 81 1.28 0.38 -1.51
C PRO A 81 1.04 -0.98 -0.84
N PHE A 82 1.15 -1.04 0.49
CA PHE A 82 0.80 -2.23 1.27
C PHE A 82 -0.69 -2.58 1.10
N GLY A 83 -0.99 -3.88 1.05
CA GLY A 83 -2.34 -4.41 0.90
C GLY A 83 -2.95 -4.28 -0.51
N MET A 84 -2.20 -3.78 -1.51
CA MET A 84 -2.74 -3.62 -2.86
C MET A 84 -3.02 -4.98 -3.52
N SER A 85 -4.10 -5.07 -4.30
CA SER A 85 -4.38 -6.27 -5.11
C SER A 85 -3.39 -6.38 -6.26
N VAL A 86 -2.91 -7.60 -6.49
CA VAL A 86 -1.91 -7.93 -7.51
C VAL A 86 -2.55 -8.84 -8.54
N TYR A 87 -2.49 -8.44 -9.80
CA TYR A 87 -3.09 -9.16 -10.92
C TYR A 87 -2.03 -9.58 -11.95
N SER A 88 -2.32 -10.63 -12.70
CA SER A 88 -1.57 -10.96 -13.91
C SER A 88 -1.91 -9.99 -15.05
N ALA A 89 -1.13 -10.02 -16.13
CA ALA A 89 -1.40 -9.24 -17.34
C ALA A 89 -2.73 -9.60 -18.02
N GLU A 90 -3.25 -10.80 -17.77
CA GLU A 90 -4.55 -11.30 -18.24
C GLU A 90 -5.71 -10.88 -17.33
N GLY A 91 -5.43 -10.26 -16.18
CA GLY A 91 -6.44 -9.79 -15.23
C GLY A 91 -6.83 -10.82 -14.17
N THR A 92 -6.10 -11.93 -14.04
CA THR A 92 -6.32 -12.91 -12.96
C THR A 92 -5.75 -12.36 -11.65
N LEU A 93 -6.53 -12.39 -10.56
CA LEU A 93 -6.04 -12.02 -9.24
C LEU A 93 -5.01 -13.04 -8.77
N LEU A 94 -3.80 -12.58 -8.50
CA LEU A 94 -2.70 -13.37 -7.97
C LEU A 94 -2.69 -13.35 -6.43
N GLY A 95 -3.06 -12.22 -5.82
CA GLY A 95 -3.10 -12.07 -4.37
C GLY A 95 -3.12 -10.62 -3.92
N GLN A 96 -2.73 -10.39 -2.67
CA GLN A 96 -2.52 -9.05 -2.11
C GLN A 96 -1.05 -8.86 -1.73
N ALA A 97 -0.53 -7.65 -1.93
CA ALA A 97 0.80 -7.25 -1.51
C ALA A 97 0.87 -7.17 0.01
N ASP A 98 1.57 -8.10 0.63
CA ASP A 98 1.77 -8.12 2.08
C ASP A 98 2.97 -7.25 2.47
N ASP A 99 4.09 -7.40 1.76
CA ASP A 99 5.31 -6.62 2.01
C ASP A 99 6.18 -6.48 0.75
N PHE A 100 7.34 -5.87 0.91
CA PHE A 100 8.36 -5.70 -0.12
C PHE A 100 9.71 -6.14 0.45
N LEU A 101 10.35 -7.07 -0.24
CA LEU A 101 11.72 -7.44 0.07
C LEU A 101 12.66 -6.35 -0.40
N ARG A 102 13.69 -6.07 0.40
CA ARG A 102 14.69 -5.06 0.11
C ARG A 102 16.12 -5.54 0.35
N GLU A 103 17.05 -4.82 -0.27
CA GLU A 103 18.47 -4.86 0.04
C GLU A 103 18.93 -3.42 0.30
N GLY A 104 19.09 -3.08 1.59
CA GLY A 104 19.32 -1.70 2.00
C GLY A 104 18.16 -0.79 1.56
N LYS A 105 18.40 0.08 0.56
CA LYS A 105 17.39 1.00 0.01
C LYS A 105 16.67 0.47 -1.23
N GLN A 106 17.18 -0.60 -1.85
CA GLN A 106 16.66 -1.11 -3.12
C GLN A 106 15.55 -2.12 -2.82
N ILE A 107 14.42 -2.03 -3.52
CA ILE A 107 13.36 -3.03 -3.44
C ILE A 107 13.64 -4.09 -4.50
N ILE A 108 13.65 -5.35 -4.09
CA ILE A 108 14.01 -6.50 -4.94
C ILE A 108 12.77 -7.29 -5.38
N ALA A 109 11.80 -7.46 -4.49
CA ALA A 109 10.58 -8.22 -4.79
C ALA A 109 9.38 -7.71 -3.98
N LEU A 110 8.20 -7.97 -4.51
CA LEU A 110 6.91 -7.88 -3.84
C LEU A 110 6.62 -9.22 -3.16
N LEU A 111 6.24 -9.21 -1.89
CA LEU A 111 5.75 -10.38 -1.16
C LEU A 111 4.23 -10.37 -1.20
N LEU A 112 3.64 -11.48 -1.64
CA LEU A 112 2.21 -11.68 -1.60
C LEU A 112 1.77 -12.32 -0.27
N SER A 113 0.48 -12.22 0.03
CA SER A 113 -0.17 -12.82 1.21
C SER A 113 -0.03 -14.35 1.33
N ASP A 114 0.31 -15.03 0.23
CA ASP A 114 0.57 -16.48 0.18
C ASP A 114 2.08 -16.81 0.26
N GLU A 115 2.90 -15.83 0.66
CA GLU A 115 4.37 -15.88 0.70
C GLU A 115 5.06 -15.95 -0.66
N THR A 116 4.30 -15.87 -1.77
CA THR A 116 4.87 -15.83 -3.11
C THR A 116 5.66 -14.53 -3.33
N GLN A 117 6.89 -14.66 -3.84
CA GLN A 117 7.74 -13.52 -4.15
C GLN A 117 7.72 -13.20 -5.64
N ILE A 118 7.39 -11.95 -5.97
CA ILE A 118 7.36 -11.45 -7.34
C ILE A 118 8.48 -10.42 -7.53
N PRO A 119 9.50 -10.70 -8.35
CA PRO A 119 10.54 -9.74 -8.66
C PRO A 119 9.97 -8.41 -9.17
N VAL A 120 10.54 -7.28 -8.72
CA VAL A 120 10.11 -5.95 -9.17
C VAL A 120 10.24 -5.79 -10.69
N SER A 121 11.15 -6.54 -11.34
CA SER A 121 11.31 -6.58 -12.79
C SER A 121 10.06 -7.07 -13.53
N HIS A 122 9.21 -7.88 -12.90
CA HIS A 122 7.97 -8.38 -13.48
C HIS A 122 6.80 -7.41 -13.29
N LEU A 123 6.96 -6.33 -12.52
CA LEU A 123 5.93 -5.32 -12.34
C LEU A 123 5.85 -4.43 -13.59
N SER A 124 4.72 -4.51 -14.30
CA SER A 124 4.44 -3.69 -15.48
C SER A 124 3.84 -2.32 -15.10
N ALA A 125 2.97 -2.30 -14.10
CA ALA A 125 2.29 -1.10 -13.63
C ALA A 125 1.99 -1.21 -12.14
N VAL A 126 2.09 -0.07 -11.44
CA VAL A 126 1.77 0.06 -10.02
C VAL A 126 1.04 1.39 -9.83
N THR A 127 -0.23 1.31 -9.49
CA THR A 127 -1.05 2.45 -9.07
C THR A 127 -1.84 2.04 -7.82
N ASP A 128 -3.16 1.91 -7.93
CA ASP A 128 -4.04 1.36 -6.89
C ASP A 128 -3.95 -0.18 -6.84
N THR A 129 -3.46 -0.78 -7.92
CA THR A 129 -3.20 -2.21 -8.08
C THR A 129 -1.85 -2.42 -8.75
N ALA A 130 -1.28 -3.63 -8.58
CA ALA A 130 -0.08 -4.05 -9.30
C ALA A 130 -0.42 -5.02 -10.42
N ILE A 131 0.18 -4.82 -11.59
CA ILE A 131 0.07 -5.73 -12.73
C ILE A 131 1.41 -6.40 -12.96
N VAL A 132 1.40 -7.73 -12.98
CA VAL A 132 2.57 -8.58 -13.17
C VAL A 132 2.59 -9.12 -14.60
N ASP A 133 3.66 -8.85 -15.33
CA ASP A 133 3.95 -9.44 -16.63
C ASP A 133 5.35 -10.09 -16.59
N PRO A 134 5.43 -11.43 -16.39
CA PRO A 134 6.68 -12.15 -16.36
C PRO A 134 7.46 -12.05 -17.68
N ASN A 135 6.77 -11.83 -18.80
CA ASN A 135 7.37 -11.80 -20.14
C ASN A 135 7.88 -10.41 -20.53
N GLY A 136 7.82 -9.44 -19.62
CA GLY A 136 8.52 -8.16 -19.75
C GLY A 136 8.11 -7.33 -20.97
N LYS A 137 6.96 -7.60 -21.59
CA LYS A 137 6.43 -6.73 -22.65
C LYS A 137 5.81 -5.52 -21.96
N LYS A 138 6.67 -4.60 -21.52
CA LYS A 138 6.27 -3.25 -21.11
C LYS A 138 5.38 -2.69 -22.19
N ARG A 139 4.07 -2.81 -21.99
CA ARG A 139 3.07 -2.20 -22.83
C ARG A 139 3.21 -0.72 -22.54
N THR A 140 4.01 -0.05 -23.38
CA THR A 140 3.98 1.41 -23.45
C THR A 140 2.53 1.77 -23.71
N ALA A 141 1.88 2.36 -22.71
CA ALA A 141 0.56 2.92 -22.86
C ALA A 141 0.56 3.74 -24.15
N SER A 142 -0.32 3.38 -25.09
CA SER A 142 -0.48 4.16 -26.30
C SER A 142 -0.87 5.56 -25.86
N ARG A 143 0.07 6.50 -26.01
CA ARG A 143 -0.26 7.91 -25.89
C ARG A 143 -1.37 8.16 -26.90
N SER A 144 -2.58 8.42 -26.42
CA SER A 144 -3.66 8.92 -27.26
C SER A 144 -3.10 10.15 -27.97
N SER A 145 -2.95 10.05 -29.28
CA SER A 145 -2.41 11.11 -30.10
C SER A 145 -3.39 12.28 -30.02
N SER A 146 -3.05 13.30 -29.24
CA SER A 146 -3.75 14.58 -29.29
C SER A 146 -3.74 15.09 -30.74
N PRO A 147 -4.86 15.61 -31.28
CA PRO A 147 -4.96 16.00 -32.69
C PRO A 147 -3.93 17.07 -33.03
N LYS A 148 -3.08 16.76 -34.00
CA LYS A 148 -2.06 17.66 -34.54
C LYS A 148 -2.78 18.81 -35.26
N LYS A 149 -2.89 19.97 -34.61
CA LYS A 149 -3.28 21.20 -35.32
C LYS A 149 -2.16 21.57 -36.29
N THR A 150 -2.51 21.48 -37.56
CA THR A 150 -1.77 21.97 -38.73
C THR A 150 -1.57 23.49 -38.64
N GLY A 151 -0.35 23.95 -38.84
CA GLY A 151 0.00 25.37 -38.92
C GLY A 151 1.42 25.54 -39.43
N ALA A 152 1.55 26.20 -40.58
CA ALA A 152 2.64 26.05 -41.54
C ALA A 152 3.98 26.74 -41.20
N SER A 153 5.05 26.03 -41.58
CA SER A 153 6.27 26.47 -42.30
C SER A 153 6.73 27.93 -42.24
N ARG A 154 7.99 28.14 -41.82
CA ARG A 154 8.95 28.90 -42.66
C ARG A 154 10.42 28.55 -42.36
N LYS A 155 11.11 28.10 -43.42
CA LYS A 155 12.56 27.94 -43.57
C LYS A 155 13.34 29.23 -43.26
N LYS A 156 14.58 29.10 -42.75
CA LYS A 156 15.77 29.63 -43.46
C LYS A 156 17.08 28.97 -43.03
N THR A 157 17.85 28.69 -44.08
CA THR A 157 19.17 28.06 -44.21
C THR A 157 20.31 29.02 -43.83
N SER A 158 21.40 28.53 -43.23
CA SER A 158 22.80 28.72 -43.71
C SER A 158 23.83 28.07 -42.77
N GLN A 159 24.76 27.35 -43.40
CA GLN A 159 26.04 26.79 -42.94
C GLN A 159 27.11 27.36 -43.90
N PRO A 160 28.44 27.08 -43.76
CA PRO A 160 29.38 27.07 -42.62
C PRO A 160 30.66 27.89 -43.01
N PRO A 161 31.87 27.80 -42.38
CA PRO A 161 32.77 26.63 -42.53
C PRO A 161 33.75 26.30 -41.36
N GLN A 162 34.07 24.98 -41.25
CA GLN A 162 35.39 24.30 -41.05
C GLN A 162 36.28 24.68 -39.83
N THR A 163 37.01 23.77 -39.15
CA THR A 163 38.08 22.87 -39.67
C THR A 163 38.57 21.89 -38.56
N GLU A 164 38.77 20.60 -38.93
CA GLU A 164 39.78 19.57 -38.51
C GLU A 164 40.07 19.29 -36.99
N LYS A 165 40.47 18.10 -36.49
CA LYS A 165 41.20 16.93 -37.03
C LYS A 165 41.26 15.79 -35.98
N SER A 166 41.37 14.53 -36.46
CA SER A 166 42.10 13.35 -35.90
C SER A 166 41.80 12.85 -34.47
N ALA A 167 41.86 11.56 -34.11
CA ALA A 167 42.06 10.28 -34.79
C ALA A 167 41.72 9.15 -33.77
N GLU A 168 41.33 7.98 -34.30
CA GLU A 168 41.28 6.65 -33.66
C GLU A 168 42.70 6.18 -33.22
N PRO A 169 42.91 5.10 -32.42
CA PRO A 169 42.42 3.74 -32.76
C PRO A 169 42.04 2.77 -31.61
N GLU A 170 41.33 1.72 -32.03
CA GLU A 170 41.49 0.29 -31.69
C GLU A 170 41.02 -0.30 -30.35
N SER A 171 40.22 -1.36 -30.54
CA SER A 171 39.71 -2.38 -29.62
C SER A 171 40.74 -3.50 -29.38
N PRO A 172 40.47 -4.49 -28.49
CA PRO A 172 39.82 -5.70 -28.99
C PRO A 172 38.87 -6.43 -28.00
N THR A 173 38.03 -7.26 -28.63
CA THR A 173 37.10 -8.30 -28.18
C THR A 173 37.75 -9.58 -27.63
N LEU A 174 37.05 -10.25 -26.69
CA LEU A 174 36.94 -11.72 -26.45
C LEU A 174 35.52 -11.91 -25.83
N LYS A 175 34.48 -12.59 -26.37
CA LYS A 175 34.23 -13.94 -26.92
C LYS A 175 34.55 -15.09 -25.96
N GLU A 176 33.50 -15.68 -25.36
CA GLU A 176 32.96 -17.06 -25.58
C GLU A 176 33.39 -17.93 -24.37
N SER A 177 32.63 -18.85 -23.76
CA SER A 177 31.44 -19.63 -24.15
C SER A 177 31.00 -20.52 -22.94
N ASP A 178 29.72 -20.94 -22.89
CA ASP A 178 29.23 -22.35 -22.78
C ASP A 178 29.54 -23.22 -21.52
N GLU A 179 28.69 -24.07 -20.92
CA GLU A 179 27.29 -24.56 -21.10
C GLU A 179 26.74 -25.13 -19.75
N ASP A 180 25.42 -25.45 -19.76
CA ASP A 180 24.77 -26.63 -19.16
C ASP A 180 24.68 -26.79 -17.62
N SER A 181 23.56 -27.18 -17.00
CA SER A 181 22.48 -28.10 -17.41
C SER A 181 21.37 -28.18 -16.34
N PHE A 182 20.11 -28.38 -16.79
CA PHE A 182 19.03 -29.20 -16.19
C PHE A 182 18.49 -28.86 -14.77
N ILE A 183 17.18 -28.90 -14.44
CA ILE A 183 16.20 -29.98 -14.63
C ILE A 183 14.78 -29.41 -14.74
N VAL A 184 14.02 -30.00 -15.67
CA VAL A 184 12.57 -29.96 -15.87
C VAL A 184 11.90 -30.95 -14.92
N ILE A 185 10.84 -30.55 -14.20
CA ILE A 185 9.79 -31.49 -13.77
C ILE A 185 8.43 -30.91 -14.14
N ALA A 186 7.68 -31.74 -14.87
CA ALA A 186 6.32 -31.51 -15.33
C ALA A 186 5.32 -32.32 -14.50
N ALA A 187 4.07 -31.86 -14.57
CA ALA A 187 2.81 -32.60 -14.33
C ALA A 187 2.49 -32.90 -12.84
N GLU A 188 1.24 -32.93 -12.36
CA GLU A 188 -0.03 -33.31 -12.98
C GLU A 188 -1.25 -32.57 -12.41
N LYS A 189 -2.28 -32.52 -13.25
CA LYS A 189 -3.70 -32.31 -12.97
C LYS A 189 -4.22 -33.11 -11.76
N THR A 190 -5.18 -32.55 -11.04
CA THR A 190 -6.37 -33.32 -10.63
C THR A 190 -7.59 -32.42 -10.57
N GLU A 191 -8.59 -32.81 -11.36
CA GLU A 191 -9.97 -32.36 -11.32
C GLU A 191 -10.69 -33.07 -10.16
N ASN A 192 -11.55 -32.38 -9.40
CA ASN A 192 -12.77 -33.01 -8.89
C ASN A 192 -13.83 -32.00 -8.42
N THR A 193 -14.85 -31.84 -9.27
CA THR A 193 -16.29 -32.03 -8.99
C THR A 193 -16.78 -31.88 -7.54
N ALA A 194 -17.72 -30.95 -7.29
CA ALA A 194 -19.11 -31.29 -6.94
C ALA A 194 -19.97 -30.05 -6.62
N ASN A 195 -21.14 -30.07 -7.25
CA ASN A 195 -22.30 -29.21 -7.11
C ASN A 195 -22.75 -28.98 -5.66
N ARG A 196 -23.26 -27.77 -5.38
CA ARG A 196 -24.52 -27.65 -4.63
C ARG A 196 -25.28 -26.38 -5.00
N GLU A 197 -26.41 -26.60 -5.66
CA GLU A 197 -27.55 -25.69 -5.72
C GLU A 197 -27.95 -25.23 -4.32
N ILE A 198 -28.21 -23.94 -4.14
CA ILE A 198 -29.31 -23.48 -3.28
C ILE A 198 -30.07 -22.40 -4.03
N ALA A 199 -31.35 -22.70 -4.22
CA ALA A 199 -32.35 -21.89 -4.86
C ALA A 199 -32.69 -20.62 -4.07
N ALA A 200 -33.13 -19.64 -4.86
CA ALA A 200 -33.94 -18.47 -4.57
C ALA A 200 -34.62 -18.37 -3.19
N THR A 201 -34.53 -17.18 -2.61
CA THR A 201 -35.73 -16.53 -2.06
C THR A 201 -35.60 -15.02 -2.19
N ALA A 202 -36.46 -14.47 -3.06
CA ALA A 202 -36.68 -13.05 -3.23
C ALA A 202 -37.44 -12.50 -2.01
N ALA A 203 -36.99 -11.36 -1.49
CA ALA A 203 -37.76 -10.54 -0.56
C ALA A 203 -37.74 -9.08 -1.04
N THR A 204 -38.94 -8.65 -1.41
CA THR A 204 -39.38 -7.33 -1.85
C THR A 204 -39.06 -6.23 -0.84
N ALA A 205 -38.51 -5.10 -1.28
CA ALA A 205 -38.64 -3.83 -0.58
C ALA A 205 -38.66 -2.67 -1.60
N ALA A 206 -39.71 -1.85 -1.48
CA ALA A 206 -40.08 -0.73 -2.33
C ALA A 206 -39.11 0.48 -2.19
N PRO A 207 -39.15 1.47 -3.11
CA PRO A 207 -38.18 2.56 -3.17
C PRO A 207 -38.54 3.66 -2.16
N ILE A 208 -37.55 4.16 -1.44
CA ILE A 208 -37.68 5.39 -0.64
C ILE A 208 -36.83 6.46 -1.32
N ASP A 209 -37.55 7.45 -1.83
CA ASP A 209 -37.08 8.70 -2.39
C ASP A 209 -36.83 9.69 -1.24
N GLN A 210 -35.57 10.06 -0.98
CA GLN A 210 -35.21 11.24 -0.17
C GLN A 210 -33.93 11.88 -0.70
N SER A 211 -34.11 12.77 -1.66
CA SER A 211 -33.18 13.86 -1.96
C SER A 211 -33.29 14.95 -0.88
N GLY A 212 -32.21 15.23 -0.16
CA GLY A 212 -32.09 16.40 0.72
C GLY A 212 -30.93 16.29 1.71
N ASP A 213 -29.90 17.11 1.51
CA ASP A 213 -28.88 17.53 2.49
C ASP A 213 -27.97 16.47 3.16
N ILE A 214 -27.18 15.76 2.35
CA ILE A 214 -26.13 14.83 2.83
C ILE A 214 -24.72 15.49 2.93
N GLY A 215 -24.63 16.82 2.82
CA GLY A 215 -23.36 17.53 2.65
C GLY A 215 -22.57 17.78 3.94
N GLU A 216 -23.24 18.16 5.03
CA GLU A 216 -22.55 18.63 6.25
C GLU A 216 -22.36 17.54 7.32
N GLU A 217 -23.28 16.57 7.43
CA GLU A 217 -23.15 15.51 8.45
C GLU A 217 -22.06 14.48 8.10
N TYR A 218 -21.75 14.31 6.81
CA TYR A 218 -20.62 13.47 6.36
C TYR A 218 -19.26 14.09 6.68
N ALA A 219 -19.13 15.42 6.63
CA ALA A 219 -17.88 16.11 6.91
C ALA A 219 -17.52 16.08 8.41
N ALA A 220 -18.52 16.03 9.30
CA ALA A 220 -18.30 15.87 10.74
C ALA A 220 -17.92 14.42 11.15
N ASN A 221 -18.20 13.43 10.29
CA ASN A 221 -17.90 12.01 10.53
C ASN A 221 -16.45 11.61 10.17
N LEU A 222 -15.67 12.53 9.58
CA LEU A 222 -14.25 12.33 9.24
C LEU A 222 -13.26 12.72 10.35
N ARG A 223 -13.74 13.07 11.57
CA ARG A 223 -12.84 13.12 12.74
C ARG A 223 -12.40 11.71 13.11
N ALA A 224 -11.07 11.56 13.22
CA ALA A 224 -10.31 10.34 13.46
C ALA A 224 -11.03 9.30 14.33
N GLY A 225 -11.07 8.05 13.84
CA GLY A 225 -11.48 6.87 14.60
C GLY A 225 -12.98 6.49 14.57
N ARG A 226 -13.89 7.36 14.11
CA ARG A 226 -15.34 7.05 14.12
C ARG A 226 -15.81 6.10 13.01
N GLY A 227 -15.14 6.05 11.87
CA GLY A 227 -15.51 5.19 10.74
C GLY A 227 -15.29 3.68 10.96
N LEU A 228 -14.55 3.29 12.00
CA LEU A 228 -14.22 1.89 12.29
C LEU A 228 -15.35 1.10 12.98
N LEU A 229 -16.26 1.80 13.65
CA LEU A 229 -17.34 1.18 14.44
C LEU A 229 -18.71 1.39 13.81
N THR A 230 -18.94 2.54 13.16
CA THR A 230 -20.25 2.85 12.54
C THR A 230 -20.63 1.82 11.49
N GLY A 231 -21.86 1.32 11.54
CA GLY A 231 -22.38 0.33 10.60
C GLY A 231 -22.16 -1.13 11.00
N LYS A 232 -21.38 -1.42 12.06
CA LYS A 232 -21.23 -2.79 12.58
C LYS A 232 -22.43 -3.21 13.42
N ILE A 233 -22.68 -4.51 13.48
CA ILE A 233 -23.77 -5.09 14.29
C ILE A 233 -23.20 -5.52 15.63
N LEU A 234 -23.81 -5.10 16.74
CA LEU A 234 -23.39 -5.53 18.07
C LEU A 234 -23.71 -7.02 18.28
N PRO A 235 -22.74 -7.87 18.66
CA PRO A 235 -23.01 -9.28 18.94
C PRO A 235 -23.69 -9.50 20.30
N ARG A 236 -23.59 -8.55 21.23
CA ARG A 236 -24.14 -8.62 22.60
C ARG A 236 -24.63 -7.24 23.06
N ASP A 237 -25.48 -7.22 24.10
CA ASP A 237 -25.92 -5.98 24.72
C ASP A 237 -24.72 -5.22 25.31
N LEU A 238 -24.62 -3.93 25.00
CA LEU A 238 -23.68 -3.03 25.66
C LEU A 238 -24.36 -2.45 26.90
N LYS A 239 -23.76 -2.65 28.08
CA LYS A 239 -24.31 -2.19 29.37
C LYS A 239 -23.38 -1.19 30.05
N ASP A 240 -23.95 -0.26 30.80
CA ASP A 240 -23.17 0.64 31.67
C ASP A 240 -22.74 -0.07 32.97
N ALA A 241 -21.97 0.62 33.82
CA ALA A 241 -21.54 0.10 35.11
C ALA A 241 -22.70 -0.18 36.11
N ARG A 242 -23.90 0.35 35.83
CA ARG A 242 -25.12 0.19 36.65
C ARG A 242 -26.02 -0.92 36.10
N GLY A 243 -25.65 -1.56 34.99
CA GLY A 243 -26.42 -2.61 34.34
C GLY A 243 -27.50 -2.12 33.36
N ASN A 244 -27.58 -0.81 33.08
CA ASN A 244 -28.50 -0.26 32.09
C ASN A 244 -28.01 -0.55 30.67
N ILE A 245 -28.93 -0.87 29.77
CA ILE A 245 -28.61 -1.20 28.37
C ILE A 245 -28.40 0.10 27.58
N LEU A 246 -27.19 0.31 27.09
CA LEU A 246 -26.81 1.43 26.22
C LEU A 246 -27.14 1.14 24.75
N ALA A 247 -26.96 -0.11 24.32
CA ALA A 247 -27.35 -0.61 23.00
C ALA A 247 -27.65 -2.12 23.08
N ARG A 248 -28.64 -2.57 22.31
CA ARG A 248 -29.05 -4.00 22.28
C ARG A 248 -28.20 -4.81 21.31
N ALA A 249 -28.03 -6.10 21.61
CA ALA A 249 -27.52 -7.07 20.66
C ALA A 249 -28.33 -7.03 19.35
N GLY A 250 -27.65 -7.15 18.22
CA GLY A 250 -28.24 -7.06 16.88
C GLY A 250 -28.49 -5.64 16.38
N SER A 251 -28.29 -4.59 17.21
CA SER A 251 -28.42 -3.21 16.73
C SER A 251 -27.17 -2.77 15.96
N VAL A 252 -27.39 -1.89 14.98
CA VAL A 252 -26.31 -1.26 14.20
C VAL A 252 -25.68 -0.14 15.04
N VAL A 253 -24.35 -0.13 15.13
CA VAL A 253 -23.60 0.93 15.79
C VAL A 253 -23.80 2.23 15.00
N SER A 254 -24.51 3.17 15.60
CA SER A 254 -24.71 4.52 15.07
C SER A 254 -23.81 5.52 15.79
N ALA A 255 -23.73 6.75 15.27
CA ALA A 255 -23.05 7.85 15.96
C ALA A 255 -23.64 8.12 17.36
N GLN A 256 -24.94 7.90 17.55
CA GLN A 256 -25.59 8.02 18.87
C GLN A 256 -25.12 6.92 19.83
N THR A 257 -24.96 5.69 19.34
CA THR A 257 -24.42 4.57 20.14
C THR A 257 -23.00 4.86 20.61
N ILE A 258 -22.16 5.42 19.74
CA ILE A 258 -20.79 5.81 20.07
C ILE A 258 -20.78 6.92 21.13
N ARG A 259 -21.64 7.95 21.00
CA ARG A 259 -21.75 9.04 22.00
C ARG A 259 -22.15 8.49 23.37
N LYS A 260 -23.17 7.64 23.43
CA LYS A 260 -23.58 6.97 24.69
C LYS A 260 -22.45 6.11 25.28
N ALA A 261 -21.72 5.39 24.43
CA ALA A 261 -20.59 4.61 24.91
C ALA A 261 -19.46 5.49 25.46
N MET A 262 -19.20 6.66 24.88
CA MET A 262 -18.22 7.63 25.40
C MET A 262 -18.67 8.24 26.73
N GLU A 263 -19.94 8.64 26.85
CA GLU A 263 -20.51 9.24 28.08
C GLU A 263 -20.46 8.29 29.28
N HIS A 264 -20.44 6.98 29.03
CA HIS A 264 -20.44 5.94 30.05
C HIS A 264 -19.09 5.18 30.17
N ASP A 265 -18.00 5.69 29.56
CA ASP A 265 -16.67 5.06 29.55
C ASP A 265 -16.64 3.62 29.00
N LYS A 266 -17.55 3.32 28.06
CA LYS A 266 -17.74 2.02 27.40
C LYS A 266 -17.25 1.96 25.96
N LEU A 267 -16.54 2.98 25.47
CA LEU A 267 -16.05 3.01 24.09
C LEU A 267 -15.08 1.85 23.77
N PHE A 268 -14.22 1.50 24.71
CA PHE A 268 -13.28 0.39 24.55
C PHE A 268 -14.02 -0.97 24.46
N GLU A 269 -15.00 -1.19 25.32
CA GLU A 269 -15.84 -2.40 25.30
C GLU A 269 -16.65 -2.51 24.00
N LEU A 270 -17.24 -1.40 23.53
CA LEU A 270 -17.91 -1.32 22.23
C LEU A 270 -16.95 -1.70 21.08
N THR A 271 -15.69 -1.22 21.14
CA THR A 271 -14.67 -1.53 20.14
C THR A 271 -14.30 -3.00 20.15
N LEU A 272 -14.08 -3.59 21.33
CA LEU A 272 -13.80 -5.02 21.47
C LEU A 272 -14.97 -5.89 21.00
N LEU A 273 -16.21 -5.49 21.25
CA LEU A 273 -17.39 -6.22 20.77
C LEU A 273 -17.50 -6.19 19.24
N CYS A 274 -17.08 -5.10 18.60
CA CYS A 274 -17.22 -4.93 17.15
C CYS A 274 -15.99 -5.40 16.34
N CYS A 275 -14.82 -5.52 16.97
CA CYS A 275 -13.56 -5.89 16.31
C CYS A 275 -12.97 -7.21 16.83
N GLY A 276 -13.43 -7.71 17.99
CA GLY A 276 -12.94 -8.95 18.57
C GLY A 276 -13.54 -10.17 17.87
N ASN A 277 -12.67 -11.08 17.43
CA ASN A 277 -13.06 -12.43 17.02
C ASN A 277 -13.89 -13.09 18.14
N ALA A 278 -15.07 -13.60 17.81
CA ALA A 278 -16.02 -14.22 18.75
C ALA A 278 -15.40 -15.33 19.64
N LYS A 279 -14.25 -15.88 19.26
CA LYS A 279 -13.51 -16.93 19.99
C LYS A 279 -12.79 -16.46 21.26
N LEU A 280 -12.45 -15.17 21.40
CA LEU A 280 -11.71 -14.67 22.59
C LEU A 280 -12.56 -14.57 23.86
N TRP A 281 -13.90 -14.53 23.72
CA TRP A 281 -14.82 -14.32 24.84
C TRP A 281 -15.25 -15.60 25.56
N GLU A 282 -14.97 -16.78 25.02
CA GLU A 282 -15.28 -18.06 25.69
C GLU A 282 -14.25 -18.45 26.75
N GLN A 283 -13.08 -17.79 26.79
CA GLN A 283 -12.04 -18.07 27.78
C GLN A 283 -12.15 -17.24 29.08
N PHE A 284 -13.07 -16.27 29.13
CA PHE A 284 -13.25 -15.35 30.28
C PHE A 284 -14.62 -15.49 30.96
N ARG A 285 -15.29 -16.63 30.81
CA ARG A 285 -16.50 -16.99 31.56
C ARG A 285 -16.15 -18.05 32.60
#